data_AF-A0A257X8C5-F1
#
_entry.id   AF-A0A257X8C5-F1
#
_cell.length_a   1.000
_cell.length_b   1.000
_cell.length_c   1.000
_cell.angle_alpha   90.00
_cell.angle_beta   90.00
_cell.angle_gamma   90.00
#
_symmetry.space_group_name_H-M   'P 1'
#
loop_
_entity.id
_entity.type
_entity.pdbx_description
1 polymer ?
#
loop_
_entity_poly.entity_id
_entity_poly.type
_entity_poly.pdbx_seq_one_letter_code
_entity_poly.pdbx_strand_id
1 'polypeptide(L)' 'EKYHDRIVNLHLKDRTADGGNVPWGQGQTPIKEVLQLMKKEKWTFPAEIELEYKIPEGSDAVAEVKKCVQYCREALA' A
#
# COMPACT_ATOMS: atom_id res chain seq x y z
N GLU A 1 16.99 1.11 -3.22
CA GLU A 1 17.68 0.06 -3.99
C GLU A 1 18.74 -0.67 -3.16
N LYS A 2 19.84 -0.04 -2.71
CA LYS A 2 21.00 -0.66 -2.01
C LYS A 2 20.79 -1.87 -1.07
N TYR A 3 19.68 -1.97 -0.34
CA TYR A 3 19.44 -3.00 0.68
C TYR A 3 18.21 -3.88 0.42
N HIS A 4 17.70 -3.90 -0.82
CA HIS A 4 16.47 -4.61 -1.17
C HIS A 4 16.54 -6.13 -0.90
N ASP A 5 17.74 -6.70 -0.95
CA ASP A 5 18.07 -8.11 -0.69
C ASP A 5 17.92 -8.49 0.80
N ARG A 6 17.92 -7.50 1.69
CA ARG A 6 17.75 -7.69 3.15
C ARG A 6 16.31 -7.46 3.62
N ILE A 7 15.42 -7.07 2.73
CA ILE A 7 14.01 -6.81 3.04
C ILE A 7 13.25 -8.14 3.01
N VAL A 8 12.59 -8.47 4.11
CA VAL A 8 11.79 -9.70 4.24
C VAL A 8 10.32 -9.45 3.89
N ASN A 9 9.79 -8.29 4.29
CA ASN A 9 8.45 -7.85 3.99
C ASN A 9 8.39 -6.32 3.89
N LEU A 10 7.36 -5.81 3.22
CA LEU A 10 7.06 -4.39 3.12
C LEU A 10 5.60 -4.18 3.51
N HIS A 11 5.36 -3.46 4.59
CA HIS A 11 4.00 -3.15 5.02
C HIS A 11 3.56 -1.81 4.39
N LEU A 12 2.40 -1.81 3.75
CA LEU A 12 1.84 -0.67 3.06
C LEU A 12 0.62 -0.14 3.81
N LYS A 13 0.56 1.18 3.95
CA LYS A 13 -0.58 1.95 4.44
C LYS A 13 -0.50 3.34 3.87
N ASP A 14 -1.63 4.00 3.63
CA ASP A 14 -1.63 5.37 3.15
C ASP A 14 -1.85 6.36 4.28
N ARG A 15 -1.11 7.46 4.23
CA ARG A 15 -1.02 8.43 5.32
C ARG A 15 -0.95 9.85 4.80
N THR A 16 -1.52 10.77 5.56
CA THR A 16 -1.30 12.20 5.39
C THR A 16 0.11 12.60 5.85
N ALA A 17 0.56 13.80 5.49
CA ALA A 17 1.91 14.31 5.76
C ALA A 17 2.17 14.51 7.26
N ASP A 18 1.11 14.76 8.04
CA ASP A 18 1.12 14.80 9.51
C ASP A 18 0.99 13.41 10.16
N GLY A 19 0.88 12.35 9.36
CA GLY A 19 0.95 10.96 9.81
C GLY A 19 -0.41 10.29 10.11
N GLY A 20 -1.53 10.90 9.76
CA GLY A 20 -2.85 10.29 9.91
C GLY A 20 -3.10 9.17 8.90
N ASN A 21 -3.62 8.02 9.35
CA ASN A 21 -3.97 6.90 8.47
C ASN A 21 -5.27 7.20 7.70
N VAL A 22 -5.23 7.07 6.37
CA VAL A 22 -6.35 7.40 5.48
C VAL A 22 -6.63 6.29 4.47
N PRO A 23 -7.83 6.26 3.85
CA PRO A 23 -8.11 5.36 2.74
C PRO A 23 -7.07 5.52 1.63
N TRP A 24 -6.66 4.39 1.04
CA TRP A 24 -5.58 4.37 0.06
C TRP A 24 -5.92 5.19 -1.18
N GLY A 25 -4.96 6.02 -1.62
CA GLY A 25 -5.12 6.98 -2.71
C GLY A 25 -5.57 8.37 -2.27
N GLN A 26 -5.80 8.58 -0.97
CA GLN A 26 -6.16 9.88 -0.40
C GLN A 26 -5.03 10.49 0.44
N GLY A 27 -3.96 9.75 0.72
CA GLY A 27 -2.79 10.24 1.43
C GLY A 27 -1.69 10.71 0.49
N GLN A 28 -0.49 10.82 1.05
CA GLN A 28 0.74 11.21 0.35
C GLN A 28 1.81 10.11 0.42
N THR A 29 1.46 8.89 0.86
CA THR A 29 2.43 7.79 0.82
C THR A 29 2.65 7.36 -0.63
N PRO A 30 3.91 7.25 -1.11
CA PRO A 30 4.20 6.93 -2.51
C PRO A 30 4.04 5.43 -2.82
N ILE A 31 2.85 4.87 -2.53
CA ILE A 31 2.57 3.43 -2.67
C ILE A 31 2.72 3.01 -4.13
N LYS A 32 2.15 3.78 -5.07
CA LYS A 32 2.22 3.48 -6.51
C LYS A 32 3.66 3.44 -7.01
N GLU A 33 4.47 4.43 -6.66
CA GLU A 33 5.86 4.55 -7.07
C GLU A 33 6.70 3.40 -6.51
N VAL A 34 6.46 3.01 -5.25
CA VAL A 34 7.13 1.87 -4.62
C VAL A 34 6.75 0.55 -5.29
N LEU A 35 5.47 0.31 -5.58
CA LEU A 35 5.01 -0.88 -6.30
C LEU A 35 5.59 -0.95 -7.71
N GLN A 36 5.66 0.17 -8.42
CA GLN A 36 6.28 0.26 -9.75
C GLN A 36 7.80 0.03 -9.70
N LEU A 37 8.47 0.53 -8.65
CA LEU A 37 9.89 0.25 -8.42
C LEU A 37 10.14 -1.25 -8.18
N MET A 38 9.33 -1.88 -7.31
CA MET A 38 9.39 -3.33 -7.07
C MET A 38 9.22 -4.13 -8.36
N LYS A 39 8.23 -3.76 -9.20
CA LYS A 39 7.97 -4.37 -10.52
C LYS A 39 9.18 -4.21 -11.46
N LYS A 40 9.71 -2.99 -11.58
CA LYS A 40 10.85 -2.65 -12.43
C LYS A 40 12.12 -3.43 -12.06
N GLU A 41 12.44 -3.45 -10.78
CA GLU A 41 13.65 -4.09 -10.25
C GLU A 41 13.45 -5.59 -9.96
N LYS A 42 12.24 -6.12 -10.21
CA LYS A 42 11.87 -7.52 -9.99
C LYS A 42 12.11 -8.00 -8.55
N TRP A 43 11.87 -7.13 -7.58
CA TRP A 43 11.98 -7.49 -6.16
C TRP A 43 10.88 -8.49 -5.79
N THR A 44 11.24 -9.53 -5.04
CA THR A 44 10.36 -10.68 -4.77
C THR A 44 9.84 -10.74 -3.33
N PHE A 45 10.27 -9.84 -2.46
CA PHE A 45 9.71 -9.76 -1.11
C PHE A 45 8.25 -9.28 -1.18
N PRO A 46 7.37 -9.79 -0.30
CA PRO A 46 5.96 -9.42 -0.30
C PRO A 46 5.73 -7.97 0.11
N ALA A 47 4.71 -7.37 -0.50
CA ALA A 47 4.10 -6.12 -0.03
C ALA A 47 2.73 -6.44 0.58
N GLU A 48 2.56 -6.12 1.87
CA GLU A 48 1.39 -6.46 2.67
C GLU A 48 0.47 -5.25 2.85
N ILE A 49 -0.84 -5.46 2.71
CA ILE A 49 -1.85 -4.43 2.93
C ILE A 49 -2.14 -4.35 4.43
N GLU A 50 -1.79 -3.22 5.07
CA GLU A 50 -2.20 -2.92 6.44
C GLU A 50 -3.39 -1.96 6.45
N LEU A 51 -4.56 -2.49 6.81
CA LEU A 51 -5.77 -1.70 6.99
C LEU A 51 -5.77 -1.04 8.37
N GLU A 52 -5.28 0.19 8.46
CA GLU A 52 -5.19 0.93 9.74
C GLU A 52 -6.02 2.23 9.79
N TYR A 53 -6.65 2.63 8.68
CA TYR A 53 -7.57 3.76 8.71
C TYR A 53 -8.91 3.34 9.32
N LYS A 54 -9.63 4.31 9.89
CA LYS A 54 -10.97 4.07 10.43
C LYS A 54 -11.88 3.59 9.29
N ILE A 55 -12.48 2.42 9.45
CA ILE A 55 -13.45 1.88 8.49
C ILE A 55 -14.62 2.87 8.35
N PRO A 56 -14.93 3.35 7.12
CA PRO A 56 -16.05 4.24 6.88
C PRO A 56 -17.39 3.62 7.29
N GLU A 57 -18.35 4.46 7.68
CA GLU A 57 -19.71 4.00 7.96
C GLU A 57 -20.32 3.32 6.74
N GLY A 58 -21.02 2.19 6.97
CA GLY A 58 -21.60 1.37 5.89
C GLY A 58 -20.60 0.49 5.15
N SER A 59 -19.36 0.36 5.64
CA SER A 59 -18.36 -0.58 5.12
C SER A 59 -17.88 -1.59 6.18
N ASP A 60 -17.02 -2.51 5.76
CA ASP A 60 -16.35 -3.49 6.61
C ASP A 60 -14.88 -3.70 6.19
N ALA A 61 -14.12 -4.42 7.01
CA ALA A 61 -12.70 -4.63 6.78
C ALA A 61 -12.42 -5.35 5.44
N VAL A 62 -13.28 -6.28 5.04
CA VAL A 62 -13.11 -7.04 3.79
C VAL A 62 -13.36 -6.14 2.58
N ALA A 63 -14.41 -5.33 2.63
CA ALA A 63 -14.73 -4.34 1.61
C ALA A 63 -13.61 -3.31 1.45
N GLU A 64 -13.04 -2.82 2.55
CA GLU A 64 -11.93 -1.87 2.51
C GLU A 64 -10.62 -2.50 2.00
N VAL A 65 -10.29 -3.73 2.41
CA VAL A 65 -9.12 -4.46 1.85
C VAL A 65 -9.28 -4.70 0.35
N LYS A 66 -10.49 -4.99 -0.16
CA LYS A 66 -10.73 -5.10 -1.60
C LYS A 66 -10.38 -3.82 -2.35
N LYS A 67 -10.68 -2.65 -1.77
CA LYS A 67 -10.27 -1.35 -2.36
C LYS A 67 -8.76 -1.19 -2.39
N CYS A 68 -8.06 -1.57 -1.32
CA CYS A 68 -6.58 -1.57 -1.29
C CYS A 68 -6.00 -2.51 -2.35
N VAL A 69 -6.55 -3.72 -2.51
CA VAL A 69 -6.14 -4.66 -3.58
C VAL A 69 -6.37 -4.04 -4.97
N GLN A 70 -7.52 -3.40 -5.18
CA GLN A 70 -7.83 -2.74 -6.44
C GLN A 70 -6.85 -1.60 -6.74
N TYR A 71 -6.52 -0.78 -5.74
CA TYR A 71 -5.49 0.25 -5.85
C TYR A 71 -4.13 -0.35 -6.28
N CYS A 72 -3.70 -1.46 -5.67
CA CYS A 72 -2.47 -2.15 -6.07
C CYS A 72 -2.52 -2.64 -7.53
N ARG A 73 -3.67 -3.18 -7.98
CA ARG A 73 -3.85 -3.65 -9.37
C ARG A 73 -3.73 -2.51 -10.37
N GLU A 74 -4.38 -1.39 -10.10
CA GLU A 74 -4.28 -0.19 -10.93
C GLU A 74 -2.87 0.41 -10.92
N ALA A 75 -2.24 0.43 -9.74
CA ALA A 75 -0.87 0.87 -9.60
C ALA A 75 0.13 0.00 -10.37
N LEU A 76 -0.15 -1.30 -10.56
CA LEU A 76 0.71 -2.28 -11.22
C LEU A 76 0.33 -2.56 -12.70
N ALA A 77 -0.72 -1.93 -13.21
CA ALA A 77 -1.15 -2.07 -14.60
C ALA A 77 -0.05 -1.67 -15.61
#